data_AF-A0A917HX89-F1
#
_entry.id   AF-A0A917HX89-F1
#
_cell.length_a   1.000
_cell.length_b   1.000
_cell.length_c   1.000
_cell.angle_alpha   90.00
_cell.angle_beta   90.00
_cell.angle_gamma   90.00
#
_symmetry.space_group_name_H-M   'P 1'
#
loop_
_entity.id
_entity.type
_entity.pdbx_description
1 polymer ?
#
loop_
_entity_poly.entity_id
_entity_poly.type
_entity_poly.pdbx_seq_one_letter_code
_entity_poly.pdbx_strand_id
1 'polypeptide(L)'
;MEEIFTNITKLGWAAIGSVLTLIAYIILEKFKSKQSLFSFTKTYNPIGTSINDNFFGNIKIIYNDERPVQHLNFVNLKIQNKSNRDFEDVILKCWVDSASNILSANAFHNQYLTTIGLEENHEETRRQKIAQIDNYNLTMDPNLPQPLVISENYKYVLKNFVWRIPAWNRNDSVVFNFLIENTQGNIPLLMHPIEKKSVKLIESKTAEEINLQRGKGALLYGYLIYIFSISIILSQSSIGKSDVIIFGIIGGLYLWIGLFLYQIVGYVKSFFN
;
A
#
# COMPACT_ATOMS: atom_id res chain seq x y z
N MET A 1 -41.61 26.17 36.81
CA MET A 1 -40.57 25.26 37.35
C MET A 1 -40.49 23.96 36.57
N GLU A 2 -41.60 23.31 36.22
CA GLU A 2 -41.59 22.06 35.43
C GLU A 2 -40.91 22.17 34.06
N GLU A 3 -41.07 23.31 33.38
CA GLU A 3 -40.47 23.56 32.06
C GLU A 3 -38.92 23.64 32.12
N ILE A 4 -38.38 24.20 33.20
CA ILE A 4 -36.93 24.26 33.44
C ILE A 4 -36.40 22.85 33.71
N PHE A 5 -37.14 22.05 34.49
CA PHE A 5 -36.74 20.69 34.83
C PHE A 5 -36.77 19.74 33.61
N THR A 6 -37.77 19.89 32.74
CA THR A 6 -37.85 19.16 31.47
C THR A 6 -36.75 19.57 30.48
N ASN A 7 -36.32 20.83 30.48
CA ASN A 7 -35.20 21.25 29.63
C ASN A 7 -33.84 20.75 30.16
N ILE A 8 -33.62 20.73 31.47
CA ILE A 8 -32.41 20.18 32.09
C ILE A 8 -32.28 18.67 31.82
N THR A 9 -33.38 17.92 31.93
CA THR A 9 -33.39 16.47 31.67
C THR A 9 -33.11 16.13 30.20
N LYS A 10 -33.65 16.92 29.25
CA LYS A 10 -33.34 16.77 27.81
C LYS A 10 -31.85 17.02 27.51
N LEU A 11 -31.26 18.05 28.12
CA LEU A 11 -29.81 18.33 28.02
C LEU A 11 -28.96 17.19 28.61
N GLY A 12 -29.39 16.61 29.73
CA GLY A 12 -28.72 15.45 30.34
C GLY A 12 -28.67 14.23 29.42
N TRP A 13 -29.79 13.90 28.76
CA TRP A 13 -29.83 12.79 27.81
C TRP A 13 -28.98 13.05 26.56
N ALA A 14 -28.96 14.28 26.04
CA ALA A 14 -28.10 14.66 24.92
C ALA A 14 -26.62 14.52 25.27
N ALA A 15 -26.22 14.93 26.47
CA ALA A 15 -24.85 14.79 26.96
C ALA A 15 -24.44 13.30 27.05
N ILE A 16 -25.29 12.44 27.63
CA ILE A 16 -25.03 10.99 27.74
C ILE A 16 -24.89 10.36 26.34
N GLY A 17 -25.76 10.71 25.39
CA GLY A 17 -25.69 10.22 24.02
C GLY A 17 -24.37 10.57 23.32
N SER A 18 -23.87 11.79 23.54
CA SER A 18 -22.60 12.28 22.98
C SER A 18 -21.38 11.53 23.57
N VAL A 19 -21.41 11.20 24.85
CA VAL A 19 -20.34 10.43 25.51
C VAL A 19 -20.33 8.98 25.02
N LEU A 20 -21.51 8.35 24.88
CA LEU A 20 -21.61 6.97 24.38
C LEU A 20 -21.13 6.83 22.94
N THR A 21 -21.43 7.81 22.08
CA THR A 21 -20.93 7.83 20.69
C THR A 21 -19.42 8.01 20.62
N LEU A 22 -18.83 8.85 21.48
CA LEU A 22 -17.38 8.98 21.59
C LEU A 22 -16.72 7.66 22.03
N ILE A 23 -17.27 6.98 23.04
CA ILE A 23 -16.75 5.69 23.52
C ILE A 23 -16.83 4.63 22.41
N ALA A 24 -17.97 4.53 21.72
CA ALA A 24 -18.15 3.60 20.61
C ALA A 24 -17.14 3.85 19.47
N TYR A 25 -16.89 5.13 19.14
CA TYR A 25 -15.88 5.53 18.16
C TYR A 25 -14.48 5.05 18.56
N ILE A 26 -14.05 5.30 19.81
CA ILE A 26 -12.74 4.89 20.33
C ILE A 26 -12.57 3.36 20.26
N ILE A 27 -13.62 2.60 20.62
CA ILE A 27 -13.59 1.13 20.56
C ILE A 27 -13.45 0.66 19.10
N LEU A 28 -14.25 1.20 18.17
CA LEU A 28 -14.20 0.84 16.75
C LEU A 28 -12.83 1.15 16.14
N GLU A 29 -12.24 2.29 16.48
CA GLU A 29 -10.91 2.67 16.02
C GLU A 29 -9.83 1.68 16.51
N LYS A 30 -9.93 1.24 17.76
CA LYS A 30 -9.04 0.24 18.36
C LYS A 30 -9.20 -1.16 17.75
N PHE A 31 -10.41 -1.54 17.33
CA PHE A 31 -10.63 -2.80 16.60
C PHE A 31 -10.06 -2.74 15.18
N LYS A 32 -10.16 -1.60 14.50
CA LYS A 32 -9.59 -1.38 13.17
C LYS A 32 -8.06 -1.47 13.16
N SER A 33 -7.40 -1.12 14.26
CA SER A 33 -5.93 -1.19 14.38
C SER A 33 -5.37 -2.62 14.57
N LYS A 34 -6.22 -3.65 14.66
CA LYS A 34 -5.74 -5.04 14.87
C LYS A 34 -5.20 -5.71 13.61
N GLN A 35 -5.58 -5.25 12.41
CA GLN A 35 -5.06 -5.82 11.17
C GLN A 35 -3.71 -5.19 10.85
N SER A 36 -2.68 -6.04 10.78
CA SER A 36 -1.35 -5.63 10.33
C SER A 36 -1.41 -5.30 8.85
N LEU A 37 -1.11 -4.05 8.50
CA LEU A 37 -1.29 -3.50 7.18
C LEU A 37 0.05 -3.00 6.66
N PHE A 38 0.48 -3.56 5.54
CA PHE A 38 1.56 -3.01 4.74
C PHE A 38 0.96 -2.35 3.50
N SER A 39 1.40 -1.14 3.21
CA SER A 39 1.02 -0.42 2.00
C SER A 39 2.17 -0.41 1.02
N PHE A 40 1.95 -0.73 -0.26
CA PHE A 40 3.00 -0.66 -1.27
C PHE A 40 2.71 0.34 -2.38
N THR A 41 3.74 1.00 -2.87
CA THR A 41 3.73 1.80 -4.10
C THR A 41 4.71 1.18 -5.09
N LYS A 42 4.29 1.02 -6.34
CA LYS A 42 5.18 0.62 -7.44
C LYS A 42 5.29 1.77 -8.44
N THR A 43 6.52 2.11 -8.81
CA THR A 43 6.79 3.06 -9.89
C THR A 43 7.67 2.40 -10.93
N TYR A 44 7.32 2.59 -12.20
CA TYR A 44 8.04 2.06 -13.35
C TYR A 44 8.60 3.25 -14.12
N ASN A 45 9.93 3.37 -14.16
CA ASN A 45 10.61 4.43 -14.87
C ASN A 45 11.34 3.81 -16.08
N PRO A 46 10.84 3.99 -17.30
CA PRO A 46 11.54 3.50 -18.48
C PRO A 46 12.85 4.27 -18.63
N ILE A 47 13.97 3.54 -18.66
CA ILE A 47 15.30 4.10 -18.93
C ILE A 47 15.49 4.23 -20.43
N GLY A 48 15.03 3.23 -21.19
CA GLY A 48 14.97 3.33 -22.64
C GLY A 48 14.50 2.05 -23.33
N THR A 49 14.28 2.18 -24.63
CA THR A 49 13.93 1.09 -25.53
C THR A 49 14.90 1.06 -26.70
N SER A 50 15.46 -0.11 -27.01
CA SER A 50 16.15 -0.34 -28.27
C SER A 50 15.14 -0.37 -29.41
N ILE A 51 15.34 0.48 -30.41
CA ILE A 51 14.45 0.65 -31.56
C ILE A 51 15.31 0.53 -32.81
N ASN A 52 14.83 -0.24 -33.80
CA ASN A 52 15.39 -0.27 -35.14
C ASN A 52 14.30 0.25 -36.08
N ASP A 53 14.40 1.53 -36.42
CA ASP A 53 13.41 2.22 -37.24
C ASP A 53 14.12 2.85 -38.45
N ASN A 54 13.60 2.58 -39.65
CA ASN A 54 14.20 3.08 -40.89
C ASN A 54 14.12 4.60 -41.03
N PHE A 55 13.20 5.26 -40.31
CA PHE A 55 12.97 6.70 -40.35
C PHE A 55 13.69 7.43 -39.20
N PHE A 56 13.64 6.88 -37.99
CA PHE A 56 14.23 7.49 -36.79
C PHE A 56 15.65 7.00 -36.46
N GLY A 57 16.14 5.97 -37.16
CA GLY A 57 17.44 5.36 -36.95
C GLY A 57 17.45 4.29 -35.86
N ASN A 58 18.65 3.76 -35.61
CA ASN A 58 18.86 2.63 -34.71
C ASN A 58 19.31 3.09 -33.34
N ILE A 59 18.44 2.96 -32.35
CA ILE A 59 18.75 3.15 -30.93
C ILE A 59 19.02 1.78 -30.33
N LYS A 60 20.21 1.58 -29.77
CA LYS A 60 20.62 0.33 -29.12
C LYS A 60 21.03 0.62 -27.69
N ILE A 61 20.37 -0.02 -26.74
CA ILE A 61 20.73 0.02 -25.32
C ILE A 61 21.60 -1.19 -25.03
N ILE A 62 22.73 -0.93 -24.39
CA ILE A 62 23.73 -1.93 -24.06
C ILE A 62 23.83 -2.02 -22.54
N TYR A 63 23.73 -3.24 -22.02
CA TYR A 63 23.93 -3.58 -20.62
C TYR A 63 25.25 -4.33 -20.46
N ASN A 64 26.05 -3.92 -19.48
CA ASN A 64 27.35 -4.54 -19.17
C ASN A 64 28.26 -4.63 -20.42
N ASP A 65 28.49 -3.48 -21.05
CA ASP A 65 29.36 -3.21 -22.20
C ASP A 65 29.05 -3.91 -23.53
N GLU A 66 28.39 -5.06 -23.52
CA GLU A 66 28.22 -5.88 -24.74
C GLU A 66 26.79 -6.37 -24.99
N ARG A 67 25.95 -6.52 -23.95
CA ARG A 67 24.65 -7.19 -24.10
C ARG A 67 23.57 -6.21 -24.57
N PRO A 68 23.02 -6.33 -25.80
CA PRO A 68 21.85 -5.54 -26.18
C PRO A 68 20.66 -5.89 -25.30
N VAL A 69 19.92 -4.87 -24.88
CA VAL A 69 18.66 -5.03 -24.15
C VAL A 69 17.52 -4.38 -24.91
N GLN A 70 16.34 -5.00 -24.90
CA GLN A 70 15.21 -4.47 -25.66
C GLN A 70 14.54 -3.29 -24.97
N HIS A 71 14.05 -3.46 -23.74
CA HIS A 71 13.37 -2.40 -23.01
C HIS A 71 13.74 -2.43 -21.54
N LEU A 72 14.43 -1.39 -21.09
CA LEU A 72 15.03 -1.32 -19.77
C LEU A 72 14.22 -0.39 -18.87
N ASN A 73 13.82 -0.89 -17.70
CA ASN A 73 13.05 -0.14 -16.71
C ASN A 73 13.74 -0.16 -15.36
N PHE A 74 13.75 1.00 -14.69
CA PHE A 74 14.01 1.09 -13.27
C PHE A 74 12.69 1.02 -12.51
N VAL A 75 12.49 -0.08 -11.79
CA VAL A 75 11.28 -0.32 -11.01
C VAL A 75 11.58 -0.14 -9.54
N ASN A 76 10.86 0.79 -8.91
CA ASN A 76 10.94 1.05 -7.48
C ASN A 76 9.66 0.55 -6.80
N LEU A 77 9.83 -0.39 -5.89
CA LEU A 77 8.79 -0.93 -5.02
C LEU A 77 9.05 -0.40 -3.61
N LYS A 78 8.22 0.52 -3.14
CA LYS A 78 8.25 1.03 -1.77
C LYS A 78 7.16 0.35 -0.97
N ILE A 79 7.51 -0.31 0.13
CA ILE A 79 6.55 -0.89 1.05
C ILE A 79 6.67 -0.18 2.39
N GLN A 80 5.55 0.21 2.99
CA GLN A 80 5.52 0.90 4.28
C GLN A 80 4.71 0.11 5.30
N ASN A 81 5.25 0.00 6.50
CA ASN A 81 4.52 -0.53 7.65
C ASN A 81 3.53 0.52 8.16
N LYS A 82 2.24 0.33 7.88
CA LYS A 82 1.14 1.20 8.38
C LYS A 82 0.52 0.67 9.67
N SER A 83 1.09 -0.38 10.24
CA SER A 83 0.60 -0.98 11.49
C SER A 83 1.18 -0.25 12.69
N ASN A 84 0.46 -0.30 13.81
CA ASN A 84 0.96 0.17 15.11
C ASN A 84 1.85 -0.88 15.82
N ARG A 85 2.44 -1.81 15.07
CA ARG A 85 3.26 -2.90 15.56
C ARG A 85 4.52 -3.02 14.72
N ASP A 86 5.60 -3.42 15.36
CA ASP A 86 6.85 -3.76 14.71
C ASP A 86 6.79 -5.22 14.25
N PHE A 87 7.50 -5.55 13.17
CA PHE A 87 7.59 -6.92 12.66
C PHE A 87 9.04 -7.34 12.57
N GLU A 88 9.31 -8.58 12.94
CA GLU A 88 10.61 -9.20 12.78
C GLU A 88 10.51 -10.30 11.73
N ASP A 89 11.61 -10.57 11.03
CA ASP A 89 11.74 -11.64 10.03
C ASP A 89 10.56 -11.68 9.07
N VAL A 90 10.42 -10.62 8.27
CA VAL A 90 9.45 -10.56 7.17
C VAL A 90 10.12 -11.03 5.90
N ILE A 91 9.54 -12.03 5.24
CA ILE A 91 10.01 -12.53 3.95
C ILE A 91 9.17 -11.87 2.84
N LEU A 92 9.86 -11.16 1.94
CA LEU A 92 9.27 -10.62 0.72
C LEU A 92 9.82 -11.40 -0.46
N LYS A 93 8.94 -12.05 -1.22
CA LYS A 93 9.30 -12.67 -2.49
C LYS A 93 9.02 -11.69 -3.61
N CYS A 94 9.93 -11.52 -4.54
CA CYS A 94 9.76 -10.70 -5.73
C CYS A 94 10.11 -11.53 -6.96
N TRP A 95 9.24 -11.52 -7.95
CA TRP A 95 9.54 -12.12 -9.25
C TRP A 95 8.88 -11.37 -10.39
N VAL A 96 9.36 -11.63 -11.59
CA VAL A 96 8.88 -11.01 -12.83
C VAL A 96 8.23 -12.03 -13.76
N ASP A 97 7.47 -11.54 -14.72
CA ASP A 97 6.80 -12.34 -15.74
C ASP A 97 7.77 -13.06 -16.70
N SER A 98 7.22 -13.88 -17.60
CA SER A 98 8.01 -14.71 -18.52
C SER A 98 8.85 -13.88 -19.49
N ALA A 99 8.37 -12.71 -19.91
CA ALA A 99 9.05 -11.82 -20.86
C ALA A 99 10.05 -10.86 -20.19
N SER A 100 10.21 -10.90 -18.87
CA SER A 100 11.07 -9.96 -18.14
C SER A 100 12.22 -10.66 -17.39
N ASN A 101 13.34 -9.95 -17.22
CA ASN A 101 14.52 -10.39 -16.47
C ASN A 101 15.01 -9.26 -15.56
N ILE A 102 15.25 -9.56 -14.29
CA ILE A 102 15.86 -8.69 -13.30
C ILE A 102 17.38 -8.77 -13.49
N LEU A 103 17.98 -7.66 -13.91
CA LEU A 103 19.42 -7.53 -14.17
C LEU A 103 20.20 -7.12 -12.93
N SER A 104 19.59 -6.26 -12.11
CA SER A 104 20.15 -5.80 -10.84
C SER A 104 19.02 -5.53 -9.85
N ALA A 105 19.30 -5.74 -8.57
CA ALA A 105 18.34 -5.44 -7.51
C ALA A 105 19.08 -5.04 -6.23
N ASN A 106 18.51 -4.08 -5.51
CA ASN A 106 18.93 -3.76 -4.15
C ASN A 106 17.71 -3.41 -3.28
N ALA A 107 17.89 -3.49 -1.97
CA ALA A 107 16.85 -3.19 -1.01
C ALA A 107 17.45 -2.48 0.21
N PHE A 108 16.74 -1.50 0.77
CA PHE A 108 17.18 -0.79 1.97
C PHE A 108 16.02 -0.17 2.76
N HIS A 109 16.24 0.06 4.05
CA HIS A 109 15.35 0.86 4.88
C HIS A 109 15.44 2.34 4.49
N ASN A 110 14.31 2.97 4.18
CA ASN A 110 14.28 4.35 3.72
C ASN A 110 14.72 5.35 4.80
N GLN A 111 14.46 5.05 6.08
CA GLN A 111 14.80 5.94 7.19
C GLN A 111 16.30 5.90 7.54
N TYR A 112 16.90 4.71 7.56
CA TYR A 112 18.26 4.49 8.07
C TYR A 112 19.27 4.13 6.98
N LEU A 113 18.82 3.96 5.74
CA LEU A 113 19.61 3.56 4.57
C LEU A 113 20.39 2.26 4.76
N THR A 114 19.94 1.41 5.69
CA THR A 114 20.51 0.08 5.92
C THR A 114 20.06 -0.89 4.84
N THR A 115 21.03 -1.52 4.17
CA THR A 115 20.80 -2.53 3.14
C THR A 115 20.10 -3.75 3.74
N ILE A 116 19.16 -4.31 2.98
CA ILE A 116 18.45 -5.54 3.31
C ILE A 116 19.04 -6.65 2.47
N GLY A 117 19.42 -7.74 3.14
CA GLY A 117 19.96 -8.94 2.50
C GLY A 117 18.89 -9.85 1.91
N LEU A 118 19.33 -10.78 1.06
CA LEU A 118 18.50 -11.89 0.63
C LEU A 118 18.24 -12.84 1.80
N GLU A 119 17.18 -13.63 1.68
CA GLU A 119 16.96 -14.76 2.57
C GLU A 119 18.07 -15.79 2.38
N GLU A 120 18.59 -16.35 3.48
CA GLU A 120 19.82 -17.13 3.52
C GLU A 120 19.77 -18.35 2.61
N ASN A 121 18.68 -19.14 2.66
CA ASN A 121 18.54 -20.33 1.81
C ASN A 121 18.42 -19.95 0.33
N HIS A 122 17.73 -18.86 0.03
CA HIS A 122 17.62 -18.31 -1.33
C HIS A 122 18.97 -17.81 -1.85
N GLU A 123 19.76 -17.13 -1.01
CA GLU A 123 21.10 -16.67 -1.36
C GLU A 123 22.03 -17.84 -1.67
N GLU A 124 22.04 -18.87 -0.82
CA GLU A 124 22.86 -20.06 -1.02
C GLU A 124 22.47 -20.77 -2.33
N THR A 125 21.17 -21.01 -2.53
CA THR A 125 20.65 -21.63 -3.76
C THR A 125 21.04 -20.82 -4.99
N ARG A 126 20.92 -19.49 -4.92
CA ARG A 126 21.30 -18.58 -6.01
C ARG A 126 22.79 -18.66 -6.30
N ARG A 127 23.64 -18.67 -5.27
CA ARG A 127 25.10 -18.77 -5.40
C ARG A 127 25.52 -20.09 -6.06
N GLN A 128 24.94 -21.21 -5.65
CA GLN A 128 25.19 -22.52 -6.26
C GLN A 128 24.82 -22.54 -7.75
N LYS A 129 23.65 -21.98 -8.11
CA LYS A 129 23.19 -21.90 -9.51
C LYS A 129 24.07 -20.98 -10.36
N ILE A 130 24.51 -19.84 -9.81
CA ILE A 130 25.46 -18.94 -10.47
C ILE A 130 26.77 -19.68 -10.74
N ALA A 131 27.33 -20.39 -9.75
CA ALA A 131 28.56 -21.15 -9.94
C ALA A 131 28.43 -22.23 -11.03
N GLN A 132 27.29 -22.91 -11.13
CA GLN A 132 27.01 -23.86 -12.22
C GLN A 132 26.94 -23.19 -13.59
N ILE A 133 26.31 -22.01 -13.67
CA ILE A 133 26.25 -21.20 -14.89
C ILE A 133 27.66 -20.78 -15.31
N ASP A 134 28.46 -20.26 -14.39
CA ASP A 134 29.80 -19.77 -14.67
C ASP A 134 30.70 -20.90 -15.17
N ASN A 135 30.68 -22.07 -14.50
CA ASN A 135 31.42 -23.25 -14.94
C ASN A 135 30.98 -23.73 -16.34
N TYR A 136 29.69 -23.68 -16.64
CA TYR A 136 29.19 -24.00 -17.98
C TYR A 136 29.70 -22.99 -19.02
N ASN A 137 29.63 -21.69 -18.74
CA ASN A 137 30.07 -20.65 -19.67
C ASN A 137 31.56 -20.74 -20.00
N LEU A 138 32.41 -21.23 -19.08
CA LEU A 138 33.84 -21.45 -19.33
C LEU A 138 34.13 -22.61 -20.30
N THR A 139 33.21 -23.56 -20.43
CA THR A 139 33.38 -24.80 -21.21
C THR A 139 32.41 -24.92 -22.38
N MET A 140 31.60 -23.88 -22.60
CA MET A 140 30.54 -23.83 -23.58
C MET A 140 31.10 -23.93 -25.00
N ASP A 141 30.65 -24.93 -25.75
CA ASP A 141 30.75 -24.94 -27.20
C ASP A 141 29.51 -24.22 -27.79
N PRO A 142 29.67 -23.11 -28.53
CA PRO A 142 28.57 -22.39 -29.15
C PRO A 142 27.72 -23.24 -30.11
N ASN A 143 28.26 -24.36 -30.61
CA ASN A 143 27.59 -25.24 -31.55
C ASN A 143 26.68 -26.29 -30.88
N LEU A 144 26.75 -26.42 -29.55
CA LEU A 144 25.94 -27.38 -28.80
C LEU A 144 24.75 -26.70 -28.12
N PRO A 145 23.58 -27.35 -28.08
CA PRO A 145 22.42 -26.80 -27.40
C PRO A 145 22.69 -26.68 -25.89
N GLN A 146 22.24 -25.58 -25.30
CA GLN A 146 22.36 -25.36 -23.86
C GLN A 146 21.59 -26.43 -23.08
N PRO A 147 22.20 -27.07 -22.06
CA PRO A 147 21.49 -28.02 -21.21
C PRO A 147 20.30 -27.36 -20.50
N LEU A 148 19.18 -28.09 -20.41
CA LEU A 148 17.94 -27.61 -19.78
C LEU A 148 18.17 -27.07 -18.36
N VAL A 149 18.97 -27.78 -17.56
CA VAL A 149 19.31 -27.39 -16.18
C VAL A 149 19.96 -26.01 -16.12
N ILE A 150 20.87 -25.70 -17.05
CA ILE A 150 21.53 -24.39 -17.08
C ILE A 150 20.54 -23.30 -17.49
N SER A 151 19.66 -23.57 -18.46
CA SER A 151 18.59 -22.64 -18.86
C SER A 151 17.64 -22.33 -17.69
N GLU A 152 17.27 -23.34 -16.90
CA GLU A 152 16.46 -23.17 -15.69
C GLU A 152 17.18 -22.38 -14.59
N ASN A 153 18.49 -22.59 -14.44
CA ASN A 153 19.30 -21.82 -13.52
C ASN A 153 19.34 -20.33 -13.92
N TYR A 154 19.55 -20.02 -15.20
CA TYR A 154 19.48 -18.64 -15.70
C TYR A 154 18.11 -18.03 -15.41
N LYS A 155 17.02 -18.73 -15.73
CA LYS A 155 15.65 -18.26 -15.43
C LYS A 155 15.47 -18.00 -13.94
N TYR A 156 15.93 -18.90 -13.09
CA TYR A 156 15.80 -18.74 -11.64
C TYR A 156 16.53 -17.48 -11.15
N VAL A 157 17.81 -17.34 -11.52
CA VAL A 157 18.69 -16.23 -11.11
C VAL A 157 18.18 -14.89 -11.65
N LEU A 158 17.70 -14.84 -12.88
CA LEU A 158 17.23 -13.59 -13.49
C LEU A 158 15.80 -13.21 -13.10
N LYS A 159 14.99 -14.13 -12.55
CA LYS A 159 13.57 -13.84 -12.31
C LYS A 159 13.16 -13.76 -10.85
N ASN A 160 13.96 -14.28 -9.90
CA ASN A 160 13.50 -14.47 -8.52
C ASN A 160 14.46 -13.86 -7.49
N PHE A 161 13.89 -13.06 -6.60
CA PHE A 161 14.56 -12.50 -5.44
C PHE A 161 13.71 -12.71 -4.20
N VAL A 162 14.31 -13.21 -3.12
CA VAL A 162 13.64 -13.38 -1.83
C VAL A 162 14.45 -12.59 -0.80
N TRP A 163 13.82 -11.59 -0.22
CA TRP A 163 14.42 -10.69 0.77
C TRP A 163 13.97 -11.07 2.16
N ARG A 164 14.89 -11.00 3.12
CA ARG A 164 14.59 -11.12 4.55
C ARG A 164 14.76 -9.75 5.20
N ILE A 165 13.67 -9.15 5.63
CA ILE A 165 13.68 -7.91 6.43
C ILE A 165 13.77 -8.31 7.91
N PRO A 166 14.91 -8.10 8.60
CA PRO A 166 15.10 -8.59 9.96
C PRO A 166 14.20 -7.89 10.98
N ALA A 167 14.08 -6.56 10.85
CA ALA A 167 13.22 -5.73 11.68
C ALA A 167 12.54 -4.67 10.82
N TRP A 168 11.23 -4.53 10.94
CA TRP A 168 10.41 -3.58 10.21
C TRP A 168 9.56 -2.78 11.18
N ASN A 169 10.11 -1.64 11.59
CA ASN A 169 9.53 -0.79 12.61
C ASN A 169 8.23 -0.10 12.14
N ARG A 170 7.43 0.35 13.10
CA ARG A 170 6.23 1.18 12.85
C ARG A 170 6.56 2.38 11.98
N ASN A 171 5.71 2.64 10.99
CA ASN A 171 5.82 3.75 10.04
C ASN A 171 7.08 3.75 9.16
N ASP A 172 8.00 2.81 9.35
CA ASP A 172 9.17 2.66 8.51
C ASP A 172 8.77 2.09 7.13
N SER A 173 9.57 2.43 6.12
CA SER A 173 9.37 1.96 4.76
C SER A 173 10.65 1.35 4.23
N VAL A 174 10.49 0.22 3.54
CA VAL A 174 11.55 -0.44 2.81
C VAL A 174 11.40 -0.14 1.33
N VAL A 175 12.51 0.17 0.68
CA VAL A 175 12.57 0.45 -0.75
C VAL A 175 13.34 -0.67 -1.43
N PHE A 176 12.73 -1.27 -2.44
CA PHE A 176 13.33 -2.26 -3.32
C PHE A 176 13.47 -1.64 -4.70
N ASN A 177 14.68 -1.59 -5.24
CA ASN A 177 14.91 -1.15 -6.60
C ASN A 177 15.32 -2.33 -7.46
N PHE A 178 14.78 -2.35 -8.67
CA PHE A 178 15.06 -3.37 -9.67
C PHE A 178 15.39 -2.70 -10.98
N LEU A 179 16.45 -3.17 -11.62
CA LEU A 179 16.69 -2.92 -13.03
C LEU A 179 16.14 -4.11 -13.82
N ILE A 180 15.06 -3.90 -14.55
CA ILE A 180 14.32 -4.97 -15.23
C ILE A 180 14.34 -4.72 -16.73
N GLU A 181 14.79 -5.72 -17.48
CA GLU A 181 14.60 -5.79 -18.92
C GLU A 181 13.30 -6.52 -19.24
N ASN A 182 12.53 -6.00 -20.20
CA ASN A 182 11.47 -6.73 -20.89
C ASN A 182 11.87 -7.01 -22.35
N THR A 183 11.82 -8.27 -22.77
CA THR A 183 12.26 -8.74 -24.09
C THR A 183 11.21 -8.57 -25.18
N GLN A 184 10.05 -8.00 -24.86
CA GLN A 184 8.95 -7.74 -25.81
C GLN A 184 8.63 -6.25 -25.93
N GLY A 185 9.39 -5.36 -25.29
CA GLY A 185 9.12 -3.92 -25.31
C GLY A 185 8.01 -3.44 -24.37
N ASN A 186 7.46 -4.32 -23.52
CA ASN A 186 6.35 -4.01 -22.63
C ASN A 186 6.82 -3.56 -21.24
N ILE A 187 5.98 -2.82 -20.52
CA ILE A 187 6.23 -2.52 -19.10
C ILE A 187 6.31 -3.84 -18.32
N PRO A 188 7.40 -4.11 -17.57
CA PRO A 188 7.58 -5.37 -16.86
C PRO A 188 6.56 -5.52 -15.73
N LEU A 189 6.13 -6.77 -15.47
CA LEU A 189 5.20 -7.05 -14.38
C LEU A 189 5.95 -7.58 -13.16
N LEU A 190 6.08 -6.75 -12.12
CA LEU A 190 6.69 -7.13 -10.83
C LEU A 190 5.62 -7.65 -9.84
N MET A 191 5.74 -8.91 -9.48
CA MET A 191 4.93 -9.62 -8.48
C MET A 191 5.70 -9.69 -7.16
N HIS A 192 5.02 -9.47 -6.04
CA HIS A 192 5.71 -9.22 -4.76
C HIS A 192 4.89 -9.60 -3.49
N PRO A 193 4.51 -10.87 -3.30
CA PRO A 193 3.79 -11.28 -2.09
C PRO A 193 4.68 -11.24 -0.84
N ILE A 194 4.02 -11.10 0.31
CA ILE A 194 4.66 -11.14 1.63
C ILE A 194 4.20 -12.40 2.36
N GLU A 195 5.16 -13.18 2.84
CA GLU A 195 4.91 -14.41 3.58
C GLU A 195 4.98 -14.14 5.08
N LYS A 196 3.97 -13.43 5.60
CA LYS A 196 3.82 -13.19 7.05
C LYS A 196 2.38 -13.38 7.47
N LYS A 197 2.18 -14.22 8.49
CA LYS A 197 0.84 -14.48 9.05
C LYS A 197 0.19 -13.17 9.51
N SER A 198 -1.08 -13.00 9.15
CA SER A 198 -1.90 -11.85 9.54
C SER A 198 -1.43 -10.48 9.01
N VAL A 199 -0.52 -10.46 8.04
CA VAL A 199 -0.12 -9.24 7.33
C VAL A 199 -0.88 -9.18 6.00
N LYS A 200 -1.57 -8.07 5.76
CA LYS A 200 -2.18 -7.79 4.47
C LYS A 200 -1.36 -6.75 3.73
N LEU A 201 -0.93 -7.11 2.53
CA LEU A 201 -0.31 -6.18 1.61
C LEU A 201 -1.42 -5.52 0.77
N ILE A 202 -1.54 -4.20 0.88
CA ILE A 202 -2.48 -3.41 0.09
C ILE A 202 -1.71 -2.43 -0.77
N GLU A 203 -2.20 -2.20 -1.98
CA GLU A 203 -1.67 -1.10 -2.77
C GLU A 203 -1.96 0.19 -2.02
N SER A 204 -0.94 1.03 -1.87
CA SER A 204 -1.12 2.40 -1.42
C SER A 204 -1.89 3.11 -2.53
N LYS A 205 -3.21 2.96 -2.54
CA LYS A 205 -4.06 3.99 -3.10
C LYS A 205 -3.61 5.30 -2.48
N THR A 206 -3.53 6.37 -3.25
CA THR A 206 -3.24 7.70 -2.73
C THR A 206 -4.03 7.88 -1.44
N ALA A 207 -3.37 8.25 -0.34
CA ALA A 207 -4.00 8.31 0.99
C ALA A 207 -5.32 9.11 0.95
N GLU A 208 -5.40 10.03 0.00
CA GLU A 208 -6.57 10.76 -0.46
C GLU A 208 -7.77 9.87 -0.84
N GLU A 209 -7.62 8.84 -1.69
CA GLU A 209 -8.73 7.96 -2.11
C GLU A 209 -9.31 7.14 -0.94
N ILE A 210 -8.44 6.60 -0.07
CA ILE A 210 -8.88 5.82 1.08
C ILE A 210 -9.57 6.73 2.10
N ASN A 211 -9.04 7.94 2.32
CA ASN A 211 -9.66 8.92 3.19
C ASN A 211 -10.97 9.45 2.60
N LEU A 212 -11.06 9.61 1.28
CA LEU A 212 -12.29 10.01 0.57
C LEU A 212 -13.38 8.95 0.74
N GLN A 213 -13.05 7.67 0.52
CA GLN A 213 -14.02 6.58 0.70
C GLN A 213 -14.46 6.42 2.16
N ARG A 214 -13.52 6.54 3.11
CA ARG A 214 -13.83 6.47 4.55
C ARG A 214 -14.63 7.67 5.03
N GLY A 215 -14.33 8.87 4.54
CA GLY A 215 -15.09 10.09 4.80
C GLY A 215 -16.53 9.96 4.31
N LYS A 216 -16.72 9.49 3.07
CA LYS A 216 -18.05 9.20 2.51
C LYS A 216 -18.83 8.17 3.34
N GLY A 217 -18.16 7.11 3.80
CA GLY A 217 -18.78 6.11 4.67
C GLY A 217 -19.21 6.65 6.03
N ALA A 218 -18.32 7.39 6.71
CA ALA A 218 -18.63 8.00 8.01
C ALA A 218 -19.79 9.01 7.92
N LEU A 219 -19.85 9.80 6.84
CA LEU A 219 -20.96 10.69 6.53
C LEU A 219 -22.29 9.94 6.38
N LEU A 220 -22.29 8.85 5.60
CA LEU A 220 -23.47 8.03 5.39
C LEU A 220 -23.98 7.42 6.71
N TYR A 221 -23.09 6.84 7.51
CA TYR A 221 -23.48 6.26 8.81
C TYR A 221 -23.98 7.32 9.79
N GLY A 222 -23.33 8.49 9.85
CA GLY A 222 -23.78 9.61 10.67
C GLY A 222 -25.19 10.07 10.29
N TYR A 223 -25.48 10.17 8.99
CA TYR A 223 -26.80 10.54 8.50
C TYR A 223 -27.87 9.48 8.80
N LEU A 224 -27.54 8.19 8.65
CA LEU A 224 -28.44 7.09 9.00
C LEU A 224 -28.78 7.07 10.48
N ILE A 225 -27.78 7.24 11.37
CA ILE A 225 -27.99 7.32 12.82
C ILE A 225 -28.88 8.53 13.15
N TYR A 226 -28.60 9.68 12.55
CA TYR A 226 -29.37 10.89 12.75
C TYR A 226 -30.84 10.73 12.34
N ILE A 227 -31.13 10.19 11.15
CA ILE A 227 -32.50 9.89 10.71
C ILE A 227 -33.17 8.92 11.70
N PHE A 228 -32.48 7.85 12.08
CA PHE A 228 -33.01 6.84 12.98
C PHE A 228 -33.35 7.43 14.36
N SER A 229 -32.49 8.30 14.92
CA SER A 229 -32.75 9.03 16.16
C SER A 229 -33.99 9.92 16.06
N ILE A 230 -34.16 10.65 14.95
CA ILE A 230 -35.35 11.47 14.72
C ILE A 230 -36.61 10.61 14.61
N SER A 231 -36.56 9.49 13.88
CA SER A 231 -37.69 8.57 13.75
C SER A 231 -38.13 8.01 15.11
N ILE A 232 -37.18 7.64 15.97
CA ILE A 232 -37.49 7.20 17.34
C ILE A 232 -38.18 8.32 18.13
N ILE A 233 -37.64 9.54 18.12
CA ILE A 233 -38.22 10.68 18.85
C ILE A 233 -39.63 10.97 18.34
N LEU A 234 -39.86 10.96 17.03
CA LEU A 234 -41.18 11.18 16.43
C LEU A 234 -42.20 10.09 16.82
N SER A 235 -41.75 8.85 17.03
CA SER A 235 -42.63 7.73 17.39
C SER A 235 -43.03 7.68 18.87
N GLN A 236 -42.20 8.23 19.77
CA GLN A 236 -42.40 8.09 21.22
C GLN A 236 -42.81 9.38 21.93
N SER A 237 -42.61 10.55 21.33
CA SER A 237 -42.77 11.81 22.05
C SER A 237 -44.14 12.48 21.82
N SER A 238 -44.69 13.06 22.89
CA SER A 238 -45.80 14.02 22.85
C SER A 238 -45.36 15.42 22.37
N ILE A 239 -44.13 15.54 21.89
CA ILE A 239 -43.53 16.79 21.43
C ILE A 239 -44.22 17.22 20.14
N GLY A 240 -44.50 18.51 20.02
CA GLY A 240 -45.08 19.08 18.81
C GLY A 240 -44.23 18.73 17.58
N LYS A 241 -44.86 18.27 16.49
CA LYS A 241 -44.16 17.92 15.25
C LYS A 241 -43.31 19.09 14.72
N SER A 242 -43.75 20.33 14.94
CA SER A 242 -43.01 21.55 14.60
C SER A 242 -41.65 21.61 15.28
N ASP A 243 -41.58 21.27 16.57
CA ASP A 243 -40.37 21.43 17.37
C ASP A 243 -39.33 20.39 16.95
N VAL A 244 -39.77 19.16 16.67
CA VAL A 244 -38.88 18.11 16.15
C VAL A 244 -38.31 18.47 14.78
N ILE A 245 -39.11 19.10 13.90
CA ILE A 245 -38.63 19.58 12.60
C ILE A 245 -37.58 20.70 12.79
N ILE A 246 -37.85 21.67 13.67
CA ILE A 246 -36.92 22.78 13.95
C ILE A 246 -35.61 22.25 14.55
N PHE A 247 -35.68 21.39 15.57
CA PHE A 247 -34.48 20.79 16.17
C PHE A 247 -33.73 19.88 15.19
N GLY A 248 -34.45 19.21 14.29
CA GLY A 248 -33.84 18.47 13.19
C GLY A 248 -33.05 19.40 12.28
N ILE A 249 -33.66 20.46 11.74
CA ILE A 249 -32.96 21.40 10.86
C ILE A 249 -31.72 21.99 11.54
N ILE A 250 -31.85 22.42 12.79
CA ILE A 250 -30.73 22.96 13.58
C ILE A 250 -29.64 21.89 13.77
N GLY A 251 -29.99 20.66 14.14
CA GLY A 251 -29.04 19.56 14.30
C GLY A 251 -28.31 19.21 13.00
N GLY A 252 -29.03 19.20 11.87
CA GLY A 252 -28.46 19.01 10.54
C GLY A 252 -27.47 20.10 10.15
N LEU A 253 -27.76 21.37 10.48
CA LEU A 253 -26.85 22.49 10.27
C LEU A 253 -25.58 22.38 11.13
N TYR A 254 -25.71 21.97 12.39
CA TYR A 254 -24.54 21.74 13.25
C TYR A 254 -23.63 20.62 12.74
N LEU A 255 -24.19 19.54 12.18
CA LEU A 255 -23.40 18.50 11.52
C LEU A 255 -22.62 19.05 10.33
N TRP A 256 -23.26 19.89 9.50
CA TRP A 256 -22.60 20.56 8.38
C TRP A 256 -21.45 21.46 8.82
N ILE A 257 -21.66 22.28 9.85
CA ILE A 257 -20.62 23.15 10.42
C ILE A 257 -19.46 22.32 10.98
N GLY A 258 -19.75 21.24 11.70
CA GLY A 258 -18.73 20.34 12.23
C GLY A 258 -17.88 19.69 11.13
N LEU A 259 -18.51 19.30 10.01
CA LEU A 259 -17.81 18.76 8.84
C LEU A 259 -16.92 19.80 8.16
N PHE A 260 -17.42 21.02 8.02
CA PHE A 260 -16.65 22.13 7.46
C PHE A 260 -15.39 22.42 8.29
N LEU A 261 -15.54 22.49 9.61
CA LEU A 261 -14.41 22.67 10.53
C LEU A 261 -13.41 21.49 10.45
N TYR A 262 -13.90 20.25 10.40
CA TYR A 262 -13.05 19.07 10.24
C TYR A 262 -12.22 19.13 8.95
N GLN A 263 -12.83 19.55 7.83
CA GLN A 263 -12.13 19.73 6.55
C GLN A 263 -11.06 20.81 6.63
N ILE A 264 -11.35 21.95 7.28
CA ILE A 264 -10.35 23.01 7.51
C ILE A 264 -9.17 22.49 8.31
N VAL A 265 -9.41 21.79 9.42
CA VAL A 265 -8.33 21.22 10.25
C VAL A 265 -7.50 20.21 9.47
N GLY A 266 -8.16 19.37 8.65
CA GLY A 266 -7.49 18.43 7.75
C GLY A 266 -6.57 19.14 6.74
N TYR A 267 -7.09 20.19 6.08
CA TYR A 267 -6.34 21.00 5.12
C TYR A 267 -5.12 21.68 5.75
N VAL A 268 -5.30 22.27 6.94
CA VAL A 268 -4.21 22.89 7.70
C VAL A 268 -3.13 21.85 8.04
N LYS A 269 -3.52 20.66 8.53
CA LYS A 269 -2.55 19.59 8.83
C LYS A 269 -1.79 19.10 7.61
N SER A 270 -2.40 19.07 6.43
CA SER A 270 -1.70 18.68 5.19
C SER A 270 -0.77 19.76 4.67
N PHE A 271 -0.98 21.03 5.03
CA PHE A 271 -0.08 22.12 4.62
C PHE A 271 1.22 22.14 5.44
N PHE A 272 1.17 21.68 6.69
CA PHE A 272 2.31 21.67 7.62
C PHE A 272 3.11 20.35 7.67
N ASN A 273 2.66 19.31 6.98
CA ASN A 273 3.36 18.01 6.86
C ASN A 273 3.85 17.81 5.43
#